data_AF-A0A2W6A1R6-F1
#
_entry.id   AF-A0A2W6A1R6-F1
#
_cell.length_a   1.000
_cell.length_b   1.000
_cell.length_c   1.000
_cell.angle_alpha   90.00
_cell.angle_beta   90.00
_cell.angle_gamma   90.00
#
_symmetry.space_group_name_H-M   'P 1'
#
loop_
_entity.id
_entity.type
_entity.pdbx_description
1 polymer ?
#
loop_
_entity_poly.entity_id
_entity_poly.type
_entity_poly.pdbx_seq_one_letter_code
_entity_poly.pdbx_strand_id
1 'polypeptide(L)' 'MPRPKAHFSLLVKDHLTQKQLKVELVDLPFADGRRFRVRVNGKWAAKVPVASKTMVLKQVRGWLVKR' A
#
# COMPACT_ATOMS: atom_id res chain seq x y z
N MET A 1 9.20 -19.91 4.68
CA MET A 1 8.00 -19.27 5.28
C MET A 1 7.14 -18.66 4.19
N PRO A 2 5.82 -18.88 4.17
CA PRO A 2 4.95 -18.28 3.16
C PRO A 2 4.92 -16.75 3.35
N ARG A 3 5.20 -16.00 2.28
CA ARG A 3 5.07 -14.54 2.29
C ARG A 3 3.60 -14.21 2.57
N PRO A 4 3.29 -13.29 3.52
CA PRO A 4 1.92 -12.85 3.74
C PRO A 4 1.34 -12.34 2.41
N LYS A 5 0.26 -12.99 1.96
CA LYS A 5 -0.42 -12.68 0.69
C LYS A 5 -1.07 -11.31 0.82
N ALA A 6 -0.86 -10.44 -0.16
CA ALA A 6 -1.52 -9.14 -0.20
C ALA A 6 -3.02 -9.36 -0.42
N HIS A 7 -3.85 -8.69 0.37
CA HIS A 7 -5.30 -8.70 0.20
C HIS A 7 -5.70 -7.83 -0.98
N PHE A 8 -5.04 -6.69 -1.14
CA PHE A 8 -5.20 -5.81 -2.29
C PHE A 8 -3.83 -5.42 -2.85
N SER A 9 -3.74 -5.35 -4.18
CA SER A 9 -2.57 -4.83 -4.88
C SER A 9 -3.00 -3.73 -5.84
N LEU A 10 -2.23 -2.66 -5.88
CA LEU A 10 -2.38 -1.55 -6.81
C LEU A 10 -1.05 -1.37 -7.53
N LEU A 11 -1.10 -1.26 -8.86
CA LEU A 11 0.07 -0.94 -9.67
C LEU A 11 -0.19 0.39 -10.36
N VAL A 12 0.62 1.39 -10.04
CA VAL A 12 0.59 2.70 -10.69
C VAL A 12 1.77 2.77 -11.62
N LYS A 13 1.50 3.02 -12.90
CA LYS A 13 2.53 3.26 -13.90
C LYS A 13 2.53 4.73 -14.27
N ASP A 14 3.68 5.38 -14.13
CA ASP A 14 3.90 6.69 -14.71
C ASP A 14 4.17 6.52 -16.20
N HIS A 15 3.32 7.10 -17.04
CA HIS A 15 3.44 6.99 -18.50
C HIS A 15 4.59 7.81 -19.07
N LEU A 16 5.00 8.89 -18.39
CA LEU A 16 6.08 9.78 -18.83
C LEU A 16 7.45 9.20 -18.46
N THR A 17 7.60 8.72 -17.21
CA THR A 17 8.88 8.19 -16.74
C THR A 17 9.02 6.67 -16.87
N GLN A 18 7.95 5.99 -17.29
CA GLN A 18 7.79 4.52 -17.32
C GLN A 18 8.00 3.85 -15.95
N LYS A 19 8.13 4.64 -14.86
CA LYS A 19 8.33 4.11 -13.51
C LYS A 19 7.06 3.44 -13.01
N GLN A 20 7.24 2.35 -12.29
CA GLN A 20 6.15 1.59 -11.69
C GLN A 20 6.23 1.68 -10.18
N LEU A 21 5.09 2.00 -9.56
CA LEU A 21 4.88 1.99 -8.12
C LEU A 21 3.89 0.87 -7.80
N LYS A 22 4.39 -0.23 -7.26
CA LYS A 22 3.57 -1.33 -6.77
C LYS A 22 3.25 -1.11 -5.30
N VAL A 23 1.98 -0.99 -4.96
CA VAL A 23 1.50 -0.84 -3.60
C VAL A 23 0.71 -2.10 -3.23
N GLU A 24 1.10 -2.76 -2.15
CA GLU A 24 0.45 -3.98 -1.66
C GLU A 24 -0.07 -3.73 -0.24
N LEU A 25 -1.35 -4.02 -0.02
CA LEU A 25 -2.00 -4.00 1.28
C LEU A 25 -1.99 -5.40 1.85
N VAL A 26 -1.29 -5.58 2.96
CA VAL A 26 -1.17 -6.87 3.65
C VAL A 26 -1.99 -6.82 4.93
N ASP A 27 -2.89 -7.78 5.09
CA ASP A 27 -3.67 -7.94 6.33
C ASP A 27 -2.75 -8.21 7.51
N LEU A 28 -3.08 -7.62 8.65
CA LEU A 28 -2.48 -7.96 9.93
C LEU A 28 -3.46 -8.84 10.72
N PRO A 29 -3.19 -10.15 10.86
CA PRO A 29 -4.13 -11.10 11.45
C PRO A 29 -4.39 -10.92 12.95
N PHE A 30 -3.67 -10.01 13.63
CA PHE A 30 -3.74 -9.81 15.09
C PHE A 30 -4.02 -8.37 15.51
N ALA A 31 -4.52 -7.53 14.59
CA ALA A 31 -4.94 -6.18 14.94
C ALA A 31 -6.43 -6.17 15.29
N ASP A 32 -6.83 -5.44 16.34
CA ASP A 32 -8.24 -5.13 16.58
C ASP A 32 -8.81 -4.36 15.37
N GLY A 33 -9.66 -5.05 14.61
CA GLY A 33 -10.23 -4.62 13.33
C GLY A 33 -9.35 -4.93 12.11
N ARG A 34 -9.94 -4.86 10.90
CA ARG A 34 -9.20 -5.04 9.61
C ARG A 34 -8.19 -3.91 9.40
N ARG A 35 -6.98 -4.06 9.95
CA ARG A 35 -5.85 -3.15 9.74
C ARG A 35 -4.89 -3.72 8.72
N PHE A 36 -4.36 -2.84 7.90
CA PHE A 36 -3.47 -3.19 6.81
C PHE A 36 -2.10 -2.56 7.03
N ARG A 37 -1.07 -3.28 6.64
CA ARG A 37 0.29 -2.75 6.49
C ARG A 37 0.62 -2.64 5.01
N VAL A 38 1.27 -1.55 4.63
CA VAL A 38 1.54 -1.24 3.23
C VAL A 38 2.96 -1.67 2.85
N ARG A 39 3.09 -2.42 1.75
CA ARG A 39 4.36 -2.59 1.03
C ARG A 39 4.36 -1.72 -0.21
N VAL A 40 5.47 -1.04 -0.44
CA VAL A 40 5.75 -0.29 -1.66
C VAL A 40 6.96 -0.93 -2.32
N ASN A 41 6.79 -1.36 -3.58
CA ASN A 41 7.83 -2.06 -4.36
C ASN A 41 8.46 -3.24 -3.59
N GLY A 42 7.62 -4.00 -2.88
CA GLY A 42 8.03 -5.17 -2.09
C GLY A 42 8.70 -4.85 -0.75
N LYS A 43 8.93 -3.58 -0.42
CA LYS A 43 9.48 -3.13 0.88
C LYS A 43 8.37 -2.60 1.77
N TRP A 44 8.42 -2.85 3.08
CA TRP A 44 7.49 -2.23 4.01
C TRP A 44 7.66 -0.72 4.00
N ALA A 45 6.57 0.01 3.82
CA ALA A 45 6.60 1.47 3.84
C ALA A 45 6.89 1.96 5.26
N ALA A 46 8.04 2.61 5.46
CA ALA A 46 8.42 3.13 6.79
C ALA A 46 7.54 4.31 7.25
N LYS A 47 7.07 5.13 6.30
CA LYS A 47 6.29 6.36 6.57
C LYS A 47 4.77 6.17 6.54
N VAL A 48 4.29 4.96 6.23
CA VAL A 48 2.85 4.69 6.19
C VAL A 48 2.47 3.92 7.44
N PRO A 49 1.66 4.50 8.33
CA PRO A 49 1.23 3.80 9.54
C PRO A 49 0.40 2.58 9.18
N VAL A 50 0.37 1.60 10.09
CA VAL A 50 -0.62 0.53 10.05
C VAL A 50 -2.00 1.19 10.18
N ALA A 51 -2.82 1.05 9.15
CA ALA A 51 -4.03 1.85 9.04
C ALA A 51 -5.18 1.06 8.38
N SER A 52 -6.41 1.57 8.52
CA SER A 52 -7.57 1.01 7.85
C SER A 52 -7.48 1.19 6.32
N LYS A 53 -8.24 0.40 5.56
CA LYS A 53 -8.33 0.50 4.09
C LYS A 53 -8.56 1.95 3.63
N THR A 54 -9.46 2.66 4.31
CA THR A 54 -9.82 4.05 4.00
C THR A 54 -8.63 5.01 4.14
N MET A 55 -7.86 4.89 5.22
CA MET A 55 -6.70 5.75 5.44
C MET A 55 -5.59 5.48 4.41
N VAL A 56 -5.33 4.21 4.09
CA VAL A 56 -4.34 3.87 3.06
C VAL A 56 -4.75 4.41 1.70
N LEU A 57 -6.01 4.23 1.30
CA LEU A 57 -6.50 4.76 0.03
C LEU A 57 -6.47 6.30 -0.02
N LYS A 58 -6.78 6.98 1.10
CA LYS A 58 -6.64 8.44 1.20
C LYS A 58 -5.18 8.90 0.99
N GLN A 59 -4.23 8.19 1.60
CA GLN A 59 -2.80 8.49 1.45
C GLN A 59 -2.32 8.28 0.01
N VAL A 60 -2.69 7.14 -0.61
CA VAL A 60 -2.36 6.84 -2.01
C VAL A 60 -2.96 7.89 -2.94
N ARG A 61 -4.21 8.30 -2.71
CA ARG A 61 -4.85 9.39 -3.48
C ARG A 61 -4.07 10.70 -3.32
N GLY A 62 -3.60 11.03 -2.13
CA GLY A 62 -2.75 12.20 -1.88
C GLY A 62 -1.43 12.18 -2.66
N TRP A 63 -0.88 11.01 -2.96
CA TRP A 63 0.32 10.88 -3.79
C TRP A 63 0.03 10.96 -5.29
N LEU A 64 -1.19 10.60 -5.72
CA LEU A 64 -1.61 10.63 -7.12
C LEU A 64 -2.02 12.03 -7.60
N VAL A 65 -2.44 12.90 -6.68
CA VAL A 65 -2.75 14.29 -7.02
C VAL A 65 -1.46 15.11 -6.93
N LYS A 66 -0.77 15.27 -8.06
CA LYS A 66 0.16 16.39 -8.23
C LYS A 66 -0.66 17.69 -8.11
N ARG A 67 -0.22 18.59 -7.23
CA ARG A 67 -0.54 20.02 -7.38
C ARG A 67 0.32 20.58 -8.51
#